data_AF-A0A3D1CTW2-F1
#
_entry.id   AF-A0A3D1CTW2-F1
#
_cell.length_a   1.000
_cell.length_b   1.000
_cell.length_c   1.000
_cell.angle_alpha   90.00
_cell.angle_beta   90.00
_cell.angle_gamma   90.00
#
_symmetry.space_group_name_H-M   'P 1'
#
loop_
_entity.id
_entity.type
_entity.pdbx_description
1 polymer ?
#
loop_
_entity_poly.entity_id
_entity_poly.type
_entity_poly.pdbx_seq_one_letter_code
_entity_poly.pdbx_strand_id
1 'polypeptide(L)'
;MIQLIDAAGGWCLKNIYHLVQLNPIVIVSCDFRFIASKLRFGWDQLVKAKVLMNKTSFQKIHASKLIFPVVQLFGLPLVIVTLEDFVTRLLVKIKARKNLSQKNKQLPLAIMVVSMQDVMVRWWWQWVGAPRAAAAAFAEFDWFTPDGMPLVWLARLLGYRAQRIYGPDVLVECLHQTNYESDGEIRHYFYGSTPETLQKLKTQIRRHWPGVVIAGSLAPPFRPLTPAEKTRILVKINRSQPDIIWVGLGSWKQLLWVAEMKARLSTSVIIPVGLAFKILSGETTQAPKWWRQSGGEWLFRLIQEPNRLWSRYWWQVPFFGVWWIVELINQLCQRVKWWLKSSLLRRSSIS
;
A
#
# COMPACT_ATOMS: atom_id res chain seq x y z
N MET A 1 10.95 -11.87 17.62
CA MET A 1 10.18 -10.68 17.17
C MET A 1 9.13 -11.03 16.11
N ILE A 2 9.45 -11.74 15.01
CA ILE A 2 8.44 -12.24 14.03
C ILE A 2 7.52 -13.31 14.65
N GLN A 3 8.07 -14.27 15.39
CA GLN A 3 7.28 -15.24 16.17
C GLN A 3 6.44 -14.59 17.28
N LEU A 4 6.83 -13.41 17.78
CA LEU A 4 6.05 -12.65 18.78
C LEU A 4 4.87 -11.92 18.14
N ILE A 5 4.95 -11.56 16.86
CA ILE A 5 3.86 -10.93 16.11
C ILE A 5 2.83 -11.98 15.68
N ASP A 6 3.27 -13.16 15.26
CA ASP A 6 2.38 -14.31 15.00
C ASP A 6 1.75 -14.86 16.29
N ALA A 7 2.52 -14.92 17.39
CA ALA A 7 1.98 -15.31 18.70
C ALA A 7 1.04 -14.26 19.31
N ALA A 8 1.27 -12.95 19.08
CA ALA A 8 0.35 -11.90 19.50
C ALA A 8 -0.98 -11.96 18.73
N GLY A 9 -0.95 -12.30 17.44
CA GLY A 9 -2.16 -12.57 16.65
C GLY A 9 -2.97 -13.76 17.18
N GLY A 10 -2.29 -14.84 17.58
CA GLY A 10 -2.91 -16.02 18.19
C GLY A 10 -3.40 -15.82 19.64
N TRP A 11 -2.66 -15.05 20.45
CA TRP A 11 -3.02 -14.72 21.83
C TRP A 11 -4.22 -13.76 21.90
N CYS A 12 -4.34 -12.84 20.95
CA CYS A 12 -5.48 -11.91 20.85
C CYS A 12 -6.81 -12.63 20.54
N LEU A 13 -6.77 -13.73 19.76
CA LEU A 13 -7.95 -14.53 19.40
C LEU A 13 -8.55 -15.31 20.58
N LYS A 14 -7.72 -15.84 21.50
CA LYS A 14 -8.21 -16.58 22.68
C LYS A 14 -8.99 -15.71 23.66
N ASN A 15 -8.61 -14.43 23.79
CA ASN A 15 -9.28 -13.52 24.73
C ASN A 15 -10.58 -12.92 24.17
N ILE A 16 -10.71 -12.80 22.85
CA ILE A 16 -11.98 -12.43 22.19
C ILE A 16 -13.02 -13.55 22.33
N TYR A 17 -12.59 -14.82 22.27
CA TYR A 17 -13.46 -15.99 22.43
C TYR A 17 -14.19 -16.01 23.78
N HIS A 18 -13.51 -15.63 24.87
CA HIS A 18 -14.14 -15.54 26.19
C HIS A 18 -15.11 -14.36 26.36
N LEU A 19 -14.95 -13.27 25.60
CA LEU A 19 -15.83 -12.11 25.66
C LEU A 19 -17.14 -12.30 24.86
N VAL A 20 -17.12 -13.14 23.83
CA VAL A 20 -18.28 -13.39 22.93
C VAL A 20 -19.23 -14.47 23.48
N GLN A 21 -18.80 -15.32 24.41
CA GLN A 21 -19.66 -16.36 25.00
C GLN A 21 -20.76 -15.84 25.95
N LEU A 22 -20.81 -14.54 26.28
CA LEU A 22 -21.67 -14.02 27.35
C LEU A 22 -23.02 -13.42 26.96
N ASN A 23 -23.43 -13.34 25.67
CA ASN A 23 -24.84 -13.27 25.22
C ASN A 23 -24.95 -12.95 23.72
N PRO A 24 -25.68 -13.71 22.87
CA PRO A 24 -25.69 -13.49 21.42
C PRO A 24 -26.75 -12.49 20.89
N ILE A 25 -27.57 -11.83 21.73
CA ILE A 25 -28.80 -11.13 21.25
C ILE A 25 -28.80 -9.59 21.41
N VAL A 26 -27.68 -8.95 21.76
CA VAL A 26 -27.65 -7.47 21.87
C VAL A 26 -26.53 -6.89 21.00
N ILE A 27 -26.73 -6.83 19.68
CA ILE A 27 -25.87 -6.06 18.76
C ILE A 27 -26.75 -5.32 17.73
N VAL A 28 -27.74 -4.54 18.19
CA VAL A 28 -28.40 -3.50 17.36
C VAL A 28 -28.63 -2.20 18.13
N SER A 29 -28.51 -2.17 19.46
CA SER A 29 -28.56 -0.91 20.23
C SER A 29 -27.69 -0.95 21.48
N CYS A 30 -26.37 -1.10 21.33
CA CYS A 30 -25.47 -0.93 22.47
C CYS A 30 -25.15 0.56 22.63
N ASP A 31 -25.84 1.17 23.59
CA ASP A 31 -25.51 2.47 24.17
C ASP A 31 -24.02 2.49 24.55
N PHE A 32 -23.27 3.40 23.93
CA PHE A 32 -21.81 3.57 24.11
C PHE A 32 -21.41 3.76 25.58
N ARG A 33 -22.36 4.10 26.47
CA ARG A 33 -22.15 4.22 27.92
C ARG A 33 -21.77 2.88 28.59
N PHE A 34 -22.26 1.75 28.10
CA PHE A 34 -22.02 0.44 28.73
C PHE A 34 -20.60 -0.10 28.44
N ILE A 35 -20.04 0.21 27.26
CA ILE A 35 -18.67 -0.17 26.90
C ILE A 35 -17.65 0.74 27.61
N ALA A 36 -17.97 2.03 27.77
CA ALA A 36 -17.13 2.98 28.48
C ALA A 36 -17.00 2.66 30.00
N SER A 37 -18.08 2.16 30.63
CA SER A 37 -18.08 1.84 32.06
C SER A 37 -17.24 0.60 32.40
N LYS A 38 -17.13 -0.39 31.49
CA LYS A 38 -16.31 -1.59 31.71
C LYS A 38 -14.82 -1.42 31.40
N LEU A 39 -14.43 -0.42 30.60
CA LEU A 39 -13.04 -0.24 30.15
C LEU A 39 -12.24 0.84 30.92
N ARG A 40 -12.80 1.44 31.98
CA ARG A 40 -12.17 2.55 32.74
C ARG A 40 -11.66 3.71 31.86
N PHE A 41 -12.22 3.91 30.67
CA PHE A 41 -11.90 5.06 29.81
C PHE A 41 -12.96 6.15 30.01
N GLY A 42 -12.55 7.26 30.61
CA GLY A 42 -13.42 8.43 30.80
C GLY A 42 -13.85 9.01 29.45
N TRP A 43 -15.13 9.38 29.34
CA TRP A 43 -15.73 10.00 28.14
C TRP A 43 -14.95 11.20 27.60
N ASP A 44 -14.27 11.94 28.48
CA ASP A 44 -13.41 13.06 28.12
C ASP A 44 -12.18 12.65 27.31
N GLN A 45 -11.70 11.41 27.45
CA GLN A 45 -10.61 10.88 26.63
C GLN A 45 -11.06 10.51 25.22
N LEU A 46 -12.30 10.05 25.03
CA LEU A 46 -12.88 9.77 23.71
C LEU A 46 -13.17 11.08 22.94
N VAL A 47 -13.61 12.12 23.64
CA VAL A 47 -13.78 13.46 23.05
C VAL A 47 -12.41 14.08 22.74
N LYS A 48 -11.41 13.95 23.62
CA LYS A 48 -10.02 14.34 23.33
C LYS A 48 -9.42 13.56 22.17
N ALA A 49 -9.72 12.27 22.02
CA ALA A 49 -9.31 11.47 20.85
C ALA A 49 -9.94 12.00 19.57
N LYS A 50 -11.22 12.42 19.58
CA LYS A 50 -11.88 13.08 18.44
C LYS A 50 -11.29 14.46 18.09
N VAL A 51 -10.82 15.20 19.10
CA VAL A 51 -10.13 16.48 18.91
C VAL A 51 -8.67 16.29 18.44
N LEU A 52 -8.00 15.22 18.89
CA LEU A 52 -6.66 14.80 18.43
C LEU A 52 -6.70 14.15 17.03
N MET A 53 -7.81 13.51 16.65
CA MET A 53 -8.08 12.97 15.31
C MET A 53 -8.05 14.05 14.22
N ASN A 54 -8.37 15.30 14.56
CA ASN A 54 -8.27 16.45 13.65
C ASN A 54 -6.91 17.15 13.68
N LYS A 55 -6.04 16.84 14.65
CA LYS A 55 -4.77 17.55 14.90
C LYS A 55 -3.51 16.77 14.56
N THR A 56 -3.62 15.53 14.05
CA THR A 56 -2.49 14.91 13.35
C THR A 56 -2.38 15.53 11.96
N SER A 57 -1.71 16.68 11.94
CA SER A 57 -1.37 17.48 10.78
C SER A 57 -0.53 16.68 9.77
N PHE A 58 -1.18 15.90 8.92
CA PHE A 58 -0.69 15.54 7.59
C PHE A 58 -1.28 16.49 6.54
N GLN A 59 -1.36 17.78 6.90
CA GLN A 59 -1.71 18.83 5.95
C GLN A 59 -0.47 19.26 5.16
N LYS A 60 -0.66 19.30 3.84
CA LYS A 60 0.25 19.74 2.77
C LYS A 60 1.25 18.69 2.26
N ILE A 61 0.73 17.55 1.80
CA ILE A 61 1.20 17.09 0.48
C ILE A 61 0.79 18.21 -0.48
N HIS A 62 1.75 19.00 -0.97
CA HIS A 62 1.51 20.13 -1.85
C HIS A 62 0.72 19.66 -3.09
N ALA A 63 -0.56 20.03 -3.15
CA ALA A 63 -1.48 19.71 -4.22
C ALA A 63 -1.06 20.26 -5.60
N SER A 64 -0.02 21.11 -5.66
CA SER A 64 0.45 21.77 -6.87
C SER A 64 1.53 21.02 -7.67
N LYS A 65 1.92 19.79 -7.28
CA LYS A 65 2.95 18.99 -8.01
C LYS A 65 2.57 17.55 -8.34
N LEU A 66 1.32 17.15 -8.10
CA LEU A 66 0.89 15.77 -8.35
C LEU A 66 0.32 15.62 -9.75
N ILE A 67 0.98 14.77 -10.53
CA ILE A 67 0.58 14.35 -11.88
C ILE A 67 -0.70 13.48 -11.83
N PHE A 68 -1.23 13.14 -10.65
CA PHE A 68 -2.34 12.19 -10.48
C PHE A 68 -3.51 12.79 -9.70
N PRO A 69 -4.77 12.42 -10.03
CA PRO A 69 -5.90 12.63 -9.14
C PRO A 69 -5.73 11.82 -7.85
N VAL A 70 -5.83 12.50 -6.71
CA VAL A 70 -5.72 11.91 -5.38
C VAL A 70 -7.05 12.03 -4.65
N VAL A 71 -7.48 10.93 -4.04
CA VAL A 71 -8.70 10.85 -3.25
C VAL A 71 -8.35 10.40 -1.84
N GLN A 72 -8.84 11.13 -0.84
CA GLN A 72 -8.67 10.74 0.55
C GLN A 72 -9.67 9.63 0.87
N LEU A 73 -9.22 8.39 1.05
CA LEU A 73 -10.06 7.27 1.50
C LEU A 73 -9.43 6.59 2.71
N PHE A 74 -10.21 6.33 3.75
CA PHE A 74 -9.73 5.72 5.00
C PHE A 74 -8.54 6.49 5.62
N GLY A 75 -8.54 7.82 5.43
CA GLY A 75 -7.45 8.69 5.85
C GLY A 75 -6.11 8.48 5.11
N LEU A 76 -6.11 7.82 3.94
CA LEU A 76 -4.95 7.71 3.04
C LEU A 76 -5.17 8.54 1.76
N PRO A 77 -4.14 9.24 1.27
CA PRO A 77 -4.19 9.92 -0.02
C PRO A 77 -3.95 8.92 -1.14
N LEU A 78 -5.02 8.28 -1.64
CA LEU A 78 -4.92 7.27 -2.69
C LEU A 78 -4.87 7.93 -4.08
N VAL A 79 -3.88 7.54 -4.87
CA VAL A 79 -3.75 7.85 -6.31
C VAL A 79 -4.74 6.97 -7.08
N ILE A 80 -5.75 7.59 -7.67
CA ILE A 80 -6.86 6.90 -8.34
C ILE A 80 -6.79 7.10 -9.85
N VAL A 81 -6.16 6.16 -10.55
CA VAL A 81 -6.00 6.19 -12.02
C VAL A 81 -6.11 4.77 -12.61
N THR A 82 -6.03 4.67 -13.93
CA THR A 82 -5.85 3.38 -14.62
C THR A 82 -4.40 2.91 -14.49
N LEU A 83 -4.16 1.60 -14.69
CA LEU A 83 -2.81 1.03 -14.62
C LEU A 83 -1.87 1.65 -15.67
N GLU A 84 -2.35 1.78 -16.89
CA GLU A 84 -1.60 2.35 -18.01
C GLU A 84 -1.22 3.81 -17.74
N ASP A 85 -2.20 4.65 -17.36
CA ASP A 85 -1.98 6.07 -17.05
C ASP A 85 -1.03 6.24 -15.86
N PHE A 86 -1.12 5.35 -14.86
CA PHE A 86 -0.18 5.30 -13.75
C PHE A 86 1.25 5.08 -14.20
N VAL A 87 1.49 4.02 -14.99
CA VAL A 87 2.83 3.64 -15.44
C VAL A 87 3.40 4.68 -16.40
N THR A 88 2.63 5.16 -17.37
CA THR A 88 3.11 6.17 -18.33
C THR A 88 3.55 7.45 -17.61
N ARG A 89 2.73 7.98 -16.70
CA ARG A 89 3.08 9.17 -15.91
C ARG A 89 4.25 8.91 -14.95
N LEU A 90 4.33 7.71 -14.39
CA LEU A 90 5.45 7.29 -13.55
C LEU A 90 6.77 7.30 -14.36
N LEU A 91 6.79 6.72 -15.56
CA LEU A 91 7.97 6.68 -16.42
C LEU A 91 8.40 8.09 -16.86
N VAL A 92 7.46 8.96 -17.23
CA VAL A 92 7.76 10.39 -17.49
C VAL A 92 8.42 11.04 -16.28
N LYS A 93 7.90 10.77 -15.07
CA LYS A 93 8.49 11.31 -13.83
C LYS A 93 9.88 10.76 -13.57
N ILE A 94 10.12 9.48 -13.82
CA ILE A 94 11.44 8.84 -13.67
C ILE A 94 12.45 9.49 -14.61
N LYS A 95 12.12 9.67 -15.89
CA LYS A 95 12.99 10.35 -16.87
C LYS A 95 13.33 11.76 -16.45
N ALA A 96 12.33 12.53 -16.01
CA ALA A 96 12.55 13.88 -15.51
C ALA A 96 13.49 13.91 -14.29
N ARG A 97 13.42 12.90 -13.41
CA ARG A 97 14.30 12.78 -12.23
C ARG A 97 15.71 12.35 -12.59
N LYS A 98 15.86 11.44 -13.55
CA LYS A 98 17.14 10.97 -14.06
C LYS A 98 17.99 12.10 -14.62
N ASN A 99 17.35 13.05 -15.32
CA ASN A 99 18.02 14.21 -15.93
C ASN A 99 18.34 15.35 -14.95
N LEU A 100 18.01 15.22 -13.66
CA LEU A 100 18.39 16.22 -12.67
C LEU A 100 19.89 16.16 -12.39
N SER A 101 20.55 17.33 -12.41
CA SER A 101 21.94 17.50 -11.96
C SER A 101 22.15 16.95 -10.54
N GLN A 102 23.35 16.42 -10.26
CA GLN A 102 23.74 15.91 -8.94
C GLN A 102 23.47 16.89 -7.79
N LYS A 103 23.60 18.21 -8.03
CA LYS A 103 23.30 19.25 -7.01
C LYS A 103 21.81 19.35 -6.65
N ASN A 104 20.92 18.89 -7.53
CA ASN A 104 19.46 18.92 -7.34
C ASN A 104 18.86 17.52 -7.13
N LYS A 105 19.69 16.54 -6.74
CA LYS A 105 19.26 15.15 -6.62
C LYS A 105 18.26 15.02 -5.47
N GLN A 106 17.02 14.72 -5.82
CA GLN A 106 15.94 14.51 -4.87
C GLN A 106 15.99 13.09 -4.31
N LEU A 107 15.44 12.90 -3.11
CA LEU A 107 15.22 11.57 -2.56
C LEU A 107 14.39 10.70 -3.53
N PRO A 108 14.62 9.37 -3.60
CA PRO A 108 13.81 8.48 -4.42
C PRO A 108 12.31 8.63 -4.10
N LEU A 109 11.44 8.52 -5.09
CA LEU A 109 10.01 8.34 -4.83
C LEU A 109 9.76 6.92 -4.34
N ALA A 110 9.01 6.75 -3.26
CA ALA A 110 8.58 5.44 -2.77
C ALA A 110 7.08 5.27 -3.00
N ILE A 111 6.72 4.19 -3.69
CA ILE A 111 5.33 3.90 -4.05
C ILE A 111 4.84 2.74 -3.18
N MET A 112 3.70 2.92 -2.53
CA MET A 112 3.02 1.88 -1.78
C MET A 112 1.77 1.42 -2.54
N VAL A 113 1.68 0.12 -2.80
CA VAL A 113 0.43 -0.53 -3.19
C VAL A 113 -0.32 -0.90 -1.91
N VAL A 114 -1.50 -0.33 -1.73
CA VAL A 114 -2.29 -0.40 -0.49
C VAL A 114 -3.38 -1.44 -0.64
N SER A 115 -3.30 -2.48 0.19
CA SER A 115 -4.32 -3.51 0.31
C SER A 115 -5.33 -3.19 1.42
N MET A 116 -6.43 -3.93 1.44
CA MET A 116 -7.39 -3.92 2.55
C MET A 116 -6.72 -4.16 3.91
N GLN A 117 -5.71 -5.04 3.95
CA GLN A 117 -5.02 -5.40 5.19
C GLN A 117 -4.21 -4.24 5.73
N ASP A 118 -3.57 -3.46 4.85
CA ASP A 118 -2.79 -2.28 5.25
C ASP A 118 -3.71 -1.21 5.86
N VAL A 119 -4.88 -1.01 5.27
CA VAL A 119 -5.91 -0.09 5.75
C VAL A 119 -6.41 -0.51 7.13
N MET A 120 -6.72 -1.79 7.33
CA MET A 120 -7.15 -2.33 8.62
C MET A 120 -6.08 -2.24 9.71
N VAL A 121 -4.83 -2.61 9.39
CA VAL A 121 -3.73 -2.55 10.35
C VAL A 121 -3.47 -1.09 10.78
N ARG A 122 -3.48 -0.17 9.82
CA ARG A 122 -3.31 1.26 10.10
C ARG A 122 -4.44 1.81 10.96
N TRP A 123 -5.69 1.38 10.73
CA TRP A 123 -6.82 1.76 11.58
C TRP A 123 -6.65 1.26 13.00
N TRP A 124 -6.29 -0.01 13.16
CA TRP A 124 -6.08 -0.60 14.49
C TRP A 124 -5.01 0.15 15.28
N TRP A 125 -3.91 0.55 14.63
CA TRP A 125 -2.86 1.36 15.25
C TRP A 125 -3.31 2.72 15.78
N GLN A 126 -4.42 3.28 15.30
CA GLN A 126 -4.97 4.51 15.86
C GLN A 126 -5.50 4.31 17.27
N TRP A 127 -5.89 3.08 17.61
CA TRP A 127 -6.46 2.71 18.91
C TRP A 127 -5.41 2.17 19.88
N VAL A 128 -4.52 1.29 19.39
CA VAL A 128 -3.52 0.61 20.23
C VAL A 128 -2.14 1.25 20.18
N GLY A 129 -1.95 2.26 19.33
CA GLY A 129 -0.65 2.83 19.00
C GLY A 129 0.08 2.02 17.94
N ALA A 130 0.62 2.70 16.93
CA ALA A 130 1.48 2.06 15.95
C ALA A 130 2.84 1.71 16.58
N PRO A 131 3.41 0.53 16.30
CA PRO A 131 4.83 0.30 16.54
C PRO A 131 5.63 1.41 15.84
N ARG A 132 6.55 2.08 16.57
CA ARG A 132 7.29 3.25 16.05
C ARG A 132 7.91 3.00 14.67
N ALA A 133 8.50 1.82 14.48
CA ALA A 133 9.11 1.41 13.21
C ALA A 133 8.11 1.33 12.06
N ALA A 134 6.87 0.92 12.34
CA ALA A 134 5.85 0.74 11.32
C ALA A 134 5.21 2.08 10.90
N ALA A 135 4.95 2.96 11.87
CA ALA A 135 4.54 4.35 11.58
C ALA A 135 5.60 5.10 10.78
N ALA A 136 6.87 4.99 11.19
CA ALA A 136 7.99 5.58 10.45
C ALA A 136 8.05 5.05 9.02
N ALA A 137 7.84 3.75 8.81
CA ALA A 137 7.86 3.17 7.47
C ALA A 137 6.78 3.73 6.53
N PHE A 138 5.56 3.96 7.01
CA PHE A 138 4.50 4.58 6.19
C PHE A 138 4.82 6.03 5.81
N ALA A 139 5.48 6.78 6.69
CA ALA A 139 5.84 8.17 6.44
C ALA A 139 6.88 8.31 5.30
N GLU A 140 7.60 7.23 5.00
CA GLU A 140 8.60 7.20 3.93
C GLU A 140 8.00 6.97 2.55
N PHE A 141 6.69 6.73 2.41
CA PHE A 141 6.03 6.54 1.11
C PHE A 141 5.40 7.84 0.60
N ASP A 142 5.61 8.12 -0.69
CA ASP A 142 5.15 9.34 -1.34
C ASP A 142 3.80 9.16 -2.03
N TRP A 143 3.59 8.01 -2.68
CA TRP A 143 2.36 7.69 -3.40
C TRP A 143 1.73 6.40 -2.89
N PHE A 144 0.42 6.41 -2.70
CA PHE A 144 -0.37 5.27 -2.26
C PHE A 144 -1.35 4.90 -3.36
N THR A 145 -1.34 3.65 -3.82
CA THR A 145 -2.18 3.20 -4.93
C THR A 145 -3.08 2.06 -4.47
N PRO A 146 -4.31 1.92 -5.00
CA PRO A 146 -5.24 0.89 -4.52
C PRO A 146 -4.91 -0.49 -5.11
N ASP A 147 -4.37 -1.40 -4.31
CA ASP A 147 -4.28 -2.82 -4.66
C ASP A 147 -5.59 -3.56 -4.34
N GLY A 148 -6.25 -3.20 -3.25
CA GLY A 148 -7.51 -3.85 -2.88
C GLY A 148 -8.69 -3.46 -3.79
N MET A 149 -9.37 -4.43 -4.39
CA MET A 149 -10.62 -4.18 -5.12
C MET A 149 -11.70 -3.45 -4.31
N PRO A 150 -11.87 -3.65 -2.99
CA PRO A 150 -12.79 -2.84 -2.20
C PRO A 150 -12.49 -1.34 -2.22
N LEU A 151 -11.22 -0.94 -2.30
CA LEU A 151 -10.82 0.47 -2.44
C LEU A 151 -11.20 1.00 -3.83
N VAL A 152 -11.00 0.17 -4.86
CA VAL A 152 -11.38 0.49 -6.25
C VAL A 152 -12.89 0.63 -6.38
N TRP A 153 -13.67 -0.28 -5.80
CA TRP A 153 -15.14 -0.20 -5.81
C TRP A 153 -15.65 1.06 -5.13
N LEU A 154 -15.10 1.42 -3.97
CA LEU A 154 -15.46 2.66 -3.28
C LEU A 154 -15.17 3.88 -4.15
N ALA A 155 -13.97 3.95 -4.73
CA ALA A 155 -13.59 5.05 -5.61
C ALA A 155 -14.51 5.13 -6.84
N ARG A 156 -14.87 4.00 -7.45
CA ARG A 156 -15.81 3.96 -8.59
C ARG A 156 -17.22 4.42 -8.20
N LEU A 157 -17.73 4.00 -7.05
CA LEU A 157 -19.04 4.44 -6.54
C LEU A 157 -19.06 5.94 -6.23
N LEU A 158 -17.92 6.50 -5.85
CA LEU A 158 -17.73 7.95 -5.71
C LEU A 158 -17.54 8.64 -7.08
N GLY A 159 -17.62 7.94 -8.20
CA GLY A 159 -17.55 8.50 -9.56
C GLY A 159 -16.14 8.68 -10.11
N TYR A 160 -15.10 8.12 -9.47
CA TYR A 160 -13.73 8.18 -9.98
C TYR A 160 -13.45 7.05 -10.96
N ARG A 161 -12.63 7.32 -11.99
CA ARG A 161 -12.08 6.31 -12.89
C ARG A 161 -10.94 5.56 -12.21
N ALA A 162 -11.28 4.56 -11.41
CA ALA A 162 -10.33 3.75 -10.64
C ALA A 162 -10.06 2.39 -11.29
N GLN A 163 -8.80 1.99 -11.33
CA GLN A 163 -8.39 0.60 -11.56
C GLN A 163 -7.55 0.12 -10.38
N ARG A 164 -7.53 -1.20 -10.17
CA ARG A 164 -6.58 -1.83 -9.27
C ARG A 164 -5.16 -1.63 -9.78
N ILE A 165 -4.29 -1.10 -8.91
CA ILE A 165 -2.86 -0.94 -9.14
C ILE A 165 -2.15 -1.97 -8.27
N TYR A 166 -1.83 -3.11 -8.89
CA TYR A 166 -1.24 -4.26 -8.22
C TYR A 166 0.25 -4.39 -8.58
N GLY A 167 1.11 -4.67 -7.59
CA GLY A 167 2.56 -4.66 -7.76
C GLY A 167 3.09 -5.47 -8.96
N PRO A 168 2.71 -6.75 -9.14
CA PRO A 168 3.04 -7.54 -10.32
C PRO A 168 2.54 -6.95 -11.64
N ASP A 169 1.33 -6.37 -11.68
CA ASP A 169 0.80 -5.76 -12.90
C ASP A 169 1.59 -4.47 -13.24
N VAL A 170 1.95 -3.66 -12.23
CA VAL A 170 2.83 -2.48 -12.38
C VAL A 170 4.21 -2.89 -12.89
N LEU A 171 4.78 -3.97 -12.34
CA LEU A 171 6.08 -4.47 -12.81
C LEU A 171 6.02 -4.86 -14.30
N VAL A 172 5.03 -5.68 -14.67
CA VAL A 172 4.88 -6.16 -16.05
C VAL A 172 4.62 -5.00 -17.01
N GLU A 173 3.74 -4.07 -16.65
CA GLU A 173 3.43 -2.90 -17.49
C GLU A 173 4.65 -1.98 -17.65
N CYS A 174 5.42 -1.74 -16.59
CA CYS A 174 6.68 -1.00 -16.68
C CYS A 174 7.67 -1.70 -17.64
N LEU A 175 7.81 -3.03 -17.56
CA LEU A 175 8.69 -3.80 -18.45
C LEU A 175 8.21 -3.72 -19.91
N HIS A 176 6.90 -3.80 -20.14
CA HIS A 176 6.32 -3.65 -21.48
C HIS A 176 6.63 -2.27 -22.08
N GLN A 177 6.40 -1.19 -21.33
CA GLN A 177 6.62 0.16 -21.83
C GLN A 177 8.11 0.46 -22.03
N THR A 178 9.00 0.03 -21.11
CA THR A 178 10.45 0.28 -21.24
C THR A 178 11.14 -0.62 -22.27
N ASN A 179 10.55 -1.74 -22.67
CA ASN A 179 11.10 -2.63 -23.70
C ASN A 179 11.25 -1.96 -25.07
N TYR A 180 10.37 -1.01 -25.39
CA TYR A 180 10.33 -0.35 -26.70
C TYR A 180 10.91 1.06 -26.66
N GLU A 181 11.49 1.49 -25.54
CA GLU A 181 12.04 2.83 -25.42
C GLU A 181 13.37 2.96 -26.16
N SER A 182 13.41 3.88 -27.11
CA SER A 182 14.61 4.30 -27.84
C SER A 182 15.35 5.46 -27.15
N ASP A 183 14.65 6.27 -26.34
CA ASP A 183 15.21 7.46 -25.68
C ASP A 183 15.39 7.25 -24.17
N GLY A 184 16.67 7.14 -23.76
CA GLY A 184 17.09 7.17 -22.36
C GLY A 184 16.72 5.92 -21.56
N GLU A 185 17.44 4.83 -21.81
CA GLU A 185 17.23 3.50 -21.20
C GLU A 185 16.89 3.53 -19.71
N ILE A 186 15.66 3.18 -19.33
CA ILE A 186 15.27 3.00 -17.93
C ILE A 186 15.91 1.71 -17.38
N ARG A 187 16.67 1.85 -16.29
CA ARG A 187 17.42 0.75 -15.69
C ARG A 187 16.67 0.12 -14.52
N HIS A 188 16.31 -1.16 -14.63
CA HIS A 188 15.57 -1.91 -13.62
C HIS A 188 16.52 -2.68 -12.68
N TYR A 189 16.31 -2.57 -11.37
CA TYR A 189 17.03 -3.34 -10.37
C TYR A 189 16.08 -4.18 -9.52
N PHE A 190 16.41 -5.46 -9.32
CA PHE A 190 15.57 -6.42 -8.61
C PHE A 190 16.18 -6.81 -7.26
N TYR A 191 15.54 -6.43 -6.16
CA TYR A 191 16.01 -6.70 -4.81
C TYR A 191 15.03 -7.58 -4.02
N GLY A 192 15.43 -8.78 -3.62
CA GLY A 192 14.59 -9.71 -2.85
C GLY A 192 14.54 -11.13 -3.41
N SER A 193 13.59 -11.93 -2.92
CA SER A 193 13.48 -13.38 -3.18
C SER A 193 14.78 -14.16 -2.96
N THR A 194 14.94 -15.30 -3.64
CA THR A 194 16.15 -16.14 -3.65
C THR A 194 17.00 -15.88 -4.91
N PRO A 195 18.29 -16.25 -4.92
CA PRO A 195 19.14 -16.20 -6.11
C PRO A 195 18.52 -16.94 -7.31
N GLU A 196 17.91 -18.10 -7.07
CA GLU A 196 17.27 -18.95 -8.08
C GLU A 196 16.05 -18.25 -8.70
N THR A 197 15.19 -17.63 -7.87
CA THR A 197 14.07 -16.83 -8.37
C THR A 197 14.56 -15.69 -9.25
N LEU A 198 15.59 -14.96 -8.81
CA LEU A 198 16.12 -13.83 -9.56
C LEU A 198 16.76 -14.27 -10.88
N GLN A 199 17.39 -15.44 -10.94
CA GLN A 199 17.93 -15.98 -12.19
C GLN A 199 16.83 -16.33 -13.17
N LYS A 200 15.77 -17.02 -12.72
CA LYS A 200 14.59 -17.32 -13.53
C LYS A 200 13.89 -16.04 -13.99
N LEU A 201 13.70 -15.08 -13.09
CA LEU A 201 13.13 -13.77 -13.39
C LEU A 201 13.89 -13.07 -14.52
N LYS A 202 15.23 -12.97 -14.43
CA LYS A 202 16.06 -12.38 -15.50
C LYS A 202 15.92 -13.12 -16.83
N THR A 203 15.82 -14.44 -16.79
CA THR A 203 15.65 -15.28 -17.98
C THR A 203 14.31 -14.99 -18.65
N GLN A 204 13.23 -14.91 -17.87
CA GLN A 204 11.90 -14.56 -18.37
C GLN A 204 11.86 -13.14 -18.92
N ILE A 205 12.51 -12.19 -18.24
CA ILE A 205 12.57 -10.81 -18.72
C ILE A 205 13.27 -10.72 -20.07
N ARG A 206 14.45 -11.33 -20.21
CA ARG A 206 15.20 -11.33 -21.49
C ARG A 206 14.44 -12.01 -22.62
N ARG A 207 13.62 -13.02 -22.31
CA ARG A 207 12.82 -13.74 -23.29
C ARG A 207 11.63 -12.91 -23.79
N HIS A 208 10.92 -12.25 -22.87
CA HIS A 208 9.66 -11.56 -23.19
C HIS A 208 9.84 -10.06 -23.49
N TRP A 209 10.89 -9.45 -22.96
CA TRP A 209 11.23 -8.04 -23.12
C TRP A 209 12.74 -7.86 -23.36
N PRO A 210 13.26 -8.25 -24.55
CA PRO A 210 14.69 -8.22 -24.85
C PRO A 210 15.32 -6.82 -24.81
N GLY A 211 14.53 -5.74 -24.97
CA GLY A 211 14.98 -4.35 -24.87
C GLY A 211 15.08 -3.82 -23.43
N VAL A 212 14.60 -4.57 -22.42
CA VAL A 212 14.67 -4.11 -21.03
C VAL A 212 16.10 -4.18 -20.48
N VAL A 213 16.54 -3.06 -19.89
CA VAL A 213 17.84 -2.97 -19.22
C VAL A 213 17.75 -3.39 -17.76
N ILE A 214 18.41 -4.50 -17.44
CA ILE A 214 18.56 -5.00 -16.07
C ILE A 214 19.87 -4.46 -15.48
N ALA A 215 19.79 -3.40 -14.68
CA ALA A 215 20.93 -2.80 -13.99
C ALA A 215 21.59 -3.77 -13.00
N GLY A 216 20.79 -4.62 -12.37
CA GLY A 216 21.28 -5.61 -11.43
C GLY A 216 20.18 -6.37 -10.70
N SER A 217 20.60 -7.38 -9.94
CA SER A 217 19.70 -8.17 -9.10
C SER A 217 20.44 -8.62 -7.85
N LEU A 218 19.80 -8.59 -6.67
CA LEU A 218 20.38 -9.08 -5.43
C LEU A 218 19.32 -9.74 -4.53
N ALA A 219 19.57 -10.98 -4.14
CA ALA A 219 18.82 -11.68 -3.12
C ALA A 219 19.52 -11.51 -1.76
N PRO A 220 18.90 -10.86 -0.76
CA PRO A 220 19.46 -10.81 0.58
C PRO A 220 19.26 -12.16 1.31
N PRO A 221 20.09 -12.47 2.31
CA PRO A 221 19.89 -13.66 3.13
C PRO A 221 18.56 -13.61 3.89
N PHE A 222 18.00 -14.77 4.23
CA PHE A 222 16.76 -14.92 5.02
C PHE A 222 16.98 -14.67 6.52
N ARG A 223 17.73 -13.62 6.86
CA ARG A 223 18.00 -13.15 8.22
C ARG A 223 18.20 -11.64 8.23
N PRO A 224 18.15 -10.99 9.41
CA PRO A 224 18.55 -9.59 9.52
C PRO A 224 19.96 -9.36 8.96
N LEU A 225 20.11 -8.24 8.25
CA LEU A 225 21.39 -7.81 7.70
C LEU A 225 22.23 -7.12 8.77
N THR A 226 23.53 -7.39 8.77
CA THR A 226 24.48 -6.62 9.57
C THR A 226 24.68 -5.21 8.98
N PRO A 227 25.11 -4.21 9.77
CA PRO A 227 25.40 -2.86 9.24
C PRO A 227 26.39 -2.86 8.07
N ALA A 228 27.41 -3.73 8.12
CA ALA A 228 28.38 -3.89 7.04
C ALA A 228 27.74 -4.45 5.76
N GLU A 229 26.88 -5.46 5.87
CA GLU A 229 26.12 -6.01 4.73
C GLU A 229 25.20 -4.96 4.10
N LYS A 230 24.50 -4.17 4.93
CA LYS A 230 23.64 -3.07 4.46
C LYS A 230 24.44 -2.06 3.64
N THR A 231 25.60 -1.64 4.13
CA THR A 231 26.47 -0.71 3.42
C THR A 231 26.99 -1.32 2.11
N ARG A 232 27.41 -2.59 2.11
CA ARG A 232 27.82 -3.29 0.87
C ARG A 232 26.70 -3.38 -0.16
N ILE A 233 25.48 -3.67 0.28
CA ILE A 233 24.28 -3.72 -0.57
C ILE A 233 24.00 -2.35 -1.17
N LEU A 234 24.02 -1.28 -0.37
CA LEU A 234 23.80 0.08 -0.84
C LEU A 234 24.83 0.51 -1.89
N VAL A 235 26.11 0.23 -1.65
CA VAL A 235 27.19 0.50 -2.61
C VAL A 235 26.93 -0.26 -3.91
N LYS A 236 26.59 -1.54 -3.83
CA LYS A 236 26.31 -2.37 -5.02
C LYS A 236 25.11 -1.87 -5.81
N ILE A 237 24.01 -1.53 -5.15
CA ILE A 237 22.82 -0.97 -5.79
C ILE A 237 23.17 0.37 -6.44
N ASN A 238 23.77 1.31 -5.71
CA ASN A 238 24.07 2.65 -6.24
C ASN A 238 25.07 2.62 -7.41
N ARG A 239 26.06 1.72 -7.38
CA ARG A 239 27.01 1.52 -8.49
C ARG A 239 26.33 1.04 -9.78
N SER A 240 25.22 0.30 -9.67
CA SER A 240 24.46 -0.15 -10.85
C SER A 240 23.65 0.95 -11.53
N GLN A 241 23.53 2.13 -10.88
CA GLN A 241 22.77 3.30 -11.33
C GLN A 241 21.35 2.94 -11.78
N PRO A 242 20.51 2.37 -10.89
CA PRO A 242 19.16 2.02 -11.26
C PRO A 242 18.25 3.25 -11.31
N ASP A 243 17.29 3.22 -12.22
CA ASP A 243 16.21 4.20 -12.28
C ASP A 243 14.99 3.72 -11.47
N ILE A 244 14.75 2.41 -11.47
CA ILE A 244 13.68 1.74 -10.74
C ILE A 244 14.27 0.62 -9.88
N ILE A 245 13.97 0.64 -8.57
CA ILE A 245 14.26 -0.47 -7.67
C ILE A 245 12.96 -1.20 -7.32
N TRP A 246 12.87 -2.46 -7.72
CA TRP A 246 11.79 -3.37 -7.37
C TRP A 246 12.14 -4.14 -6.10
N VAL A 247 11.24 -4.17 -5.11
CA VAL A 247 11.47 -4.84 -3.83
C VAL A 247 10.51 -6.02 -3.63
N GLY A 248 11.05 -7.24 -3.61
CA GLY A 248 10.32 -8.50 -3.44
C GLY A 248 10.67 -9.23 -2.15
N LEU A 249 10.47 -8.58 -0.98
CA LEU A 249 10.78 -9.15 0.34
C LEU A 249 9.56 -9.71 1.08
N GLY A 250 8.36 -9.54 0.53
CA GLY A 250 7.09 -9.82 1.21
C GLY A 250 6.65 -8.66 2.13
N SER A 251 5.46 -8.84 2.73
CA SER A 251 4.62 -7.79 3.34
C SER A 251 5.36 -6.73 4.16
N TRP A 252 5.53 -6.89 5.47
CA TRP A 252 6.06 -5.82 6.32
C TRP A 252 7.57 -5.58 6.13
N LYS A 253 8.30 -6.61 5.72
CA LYS A 253 9.75 -6.56 5.52
C LYS A 253 10.13 -5.54 4.44
N GLN A 254 9.37 -5.46 3.35
CA GLN A 254 9.67 -4.50 2.29
C GLN A 254 9.42 -3.05 2.73
N LEU A 255 8.39 -2.79 3.56
CA LEU A 255 8.10 -1.44 4.05
C LEU A 255 9.22 -0.94 4.97
N LEU A 256 9.65 -1.78 5.91
CA LEU A 256 10.78 -1.47 6.80
C LEU A 256 12.08 -1.30 6.02
N TRP A 257 12.31 -2.12 4.99
CA TRP A 257 13.49 -2.00 4.14
C TRP A 257 13.51 -0.68 3.37
N VAL A 258 12.38 -0.25 2.78
CA VAL A 258 12.28 1.05 2.12
C VAL A 258 12.59 2.16 3.11
N ALA A 259 11.99 2.11 4.30
CA ALA A 259 12.19 3.13 5.32
C ALA A 259 13.66 3.29 5.73
N GLU A 260 14.38 2.18 5.82
CA GLU A 260 15.79 2.18 6.18
C GLU A 260 16.71 2.64 5.03
N MET A 261 16.36 2.31 3.78
CA MET A 261 17.27 2.42 2.64
C MET A 261 17.03 3.64 1.76
N LYS A 262 15.79 4.17 1.70
CA LYS A 262 15.34 5.23 0.77
C LYS A 262 16.30 6.41 0.73
N ALA A 263 16.68 6.94 1.89
CA ALA A 263 17.54 8.11 2.00
C ALA A 263 18.98 7.91 1.47
N ARG A 264 19.43 6.66 1.33
CA ARG A 264 20.81 6.29 0.95
C ARG A 264 20.90 5.74 -0.48
N LEU A 265 19.76 5.60 -1.17
CA LEU A 265 19.68 5.04 -2.51
C LEU A 265 19.71 6.14 -3.57
N SER A 266 20.54 5.91 -4.59
CA SER A 266 20.63 6.74 -5.79
C SER A 266 19.76 6.14 -6.90
N THR A 267 18.44 6.25 -6.75
CA THR A 267 17.44 5.82 -7.74
C THR A 267 16.35 6.88 -7.90
N SER A 268 15.59 6.82 -8.99
CA SER A 268 14.44 7.72 -9.19
C SER A 268 13.22 7.24 -8.41
N VAL A 269 12.97 5.93 -8.37
CA VAL A 269 11.82 5.34 -7.67
C VAL A 269 12.14 3.98 -7.02
N ILE A 270 11.41 3.66 -5.95
CA ILE A 270 11.40 2.38 -5.25
C ILE A 270 9.95 1.86 -5.18
N ILE A 271 9.74 0.63 -5.65
CA ILE A 271 8.41 0.00 -5.73
C ILE A 271 8.44 -1.39 -5.10
N PRO A 272 7.88 -1.55 -3.90
CA PRO A 272 7.66 -2.86 -3.33
C PRO A 272 6.54 -3.59 -4.05
N VAL A 273 6.84 -4.80 -4.53
CA VAL A 273 5.96 -5.60 -5.39
C VAL A 273 5.66 -6.98 -4.83
N GLY A 274 6.14 -7.28 -3.63
CA GLY A 274 5.82 -8.51 -2.91
C GLY A 274 6.13 -9.77 -3.73
N LEU A 275 5.09 -10.52 -4.11
CA LEU A 275 5.19 -11.80 -4.82
C LEU A 275 5.48 -11.69 -6.33
N ALA A 276 5.63 -10.48 -6.88
CA ALA A 276 5.82 -10.29 -8.32
C ALA A 276 6.97 -11.11 -8.91
N PHE A 277 8.08 -11.25 -8.18
CA PHE A 277 9.24 -11.99 -8.68
C PHE A 277 8.94 -13.48 -8.84
N LYS A 278 8.18 -14.07 -7.91
CA LYS A 278 7.79 -15.48 -7.97
C LYS A 278 6.76 -15.75 -9.06
N ILE A 279 5.83 -14.81 -9.26
CA ILE A 279 4.85 -14.90 -10.34
C ILE A 279 5.55 -14.85 -11.68
N LEU A 280 6.40 -13.84 -11.90
CA LEU A 280 7.08 -13.65 -13.17
C LEU A 280 8.19 -14.68 -13.43
N SER A 281 8.77 -15.29 -12.38
CA SER A 281 9.69 -16.42 -12.53
C SER A 281 9.02 -17.76 -12.83
N GLY A 282 7.68 -17.83 -12.76
CA GLY A 282 6.90 -19.05 -12.95
C GLY A 282 6.85 -19.98 -11.72
N GLU A 283 7.29 -19.53 -10.55
CA GLU A 283 7.23 -20.30 -9.30
C GLU A 283 5.85 -20.31 -8.65
N THR A 284 4.99 -19.36 -8.99
CA THR A 284 3.66 -19.23 -8.39
C THR A 284 2.65 -18.80 -9.43
N THR A 285 1.55 -19.55 -9.51
CA THR A 285 0.45 -19.23 -10.41
C THR A 285 -0.45 -18.18 -9.78
N GLN A 286 -0.82 -17.17 -10.58
CA GLN A 286 -1.72 -16.13 -10.15
C GLN A 286 -3.17 -16.46 -10.56
N ALA A 287 -4.16 -15.94 -9.81
CA ALA A 287 -5.56 -16.01 -10.21
C ALA A 287 -5.76 -15.42 -11.64
N PRO A 288 -6.65 -16.00 -12.45
CA PRO A 288 -7.03 -15.45 -13.76
C PRO A 288 -7.39 -13.97 -13.69
N LYS A 289 -7.04 -13.22 -14.75
CA LYS A 289 -7.19 -11.75 -14.80
C LYS A 289 -8.62 -11.29 -14.50
N TRP A 290 -9.63 -11.94 -15.08
CA TRP A 290 -11.04 -11.60 -14.85
C TRP A 290 -11.44 -11.73 -13.37
N TRP A 291 -10.89 -12.71 -12.66
CA TRP A 291 -11.18 -12.93 -11.25
C TRP A 291 -10.48 -11.92 -10.34
N ARG A 292 -9.28 -11.49 -10.72
CA ARG A 292 -8.57 -10.40 -10.04
C ARG A 292 -9.24 -9.06 -10.22
N GLN A 293 -9.73 -8.78 -11.43
CA GLN A 293 -10.38 -7.52 -11.78
C GLN A 293 -11.80 -7.41 -11.24
N SER A 294 -12.49 -8.54 -11.06
CA SER A 294 -13.81 -8.56 -10.41
C SER A 294 -13.73 -8.56 -8.88
N GLY A 295 -12.54 -8.72 -8.29
CA GLY A 295 -12.34 -8.80 -6.85
C GLY A 295 -12.62 -10.17 -6.23
N GLY A 296 -12.71 -11.23 -7.04
CA GLY A 296 -12.85 -12.63 -6.59
C GLY A 296 -11.54 -13.30 -6.15
N GLU A 297 -10.39 -12.60 -6.19
CA GLU A 297 -9.09 -13.21 -5.83
C GLU A 297 -9.04 -13.72 -4.38
N TRP A 298 -9.73 -13.07 -3.44
CA TRP A 298 -9.79 -13.56 -2.06
C TRP A 298 -10.54 -14.91 -1.98
N LEU A 299 -11.62 -15.07 -2.75
CA LEU A 299 -12.39 -16.32 -2.80
C LEU A 299 -11.56 -17.44 -3.43
N PHE A 300 -10.83 -17.16 -4.50
CA PHE A 300 -9.90 -18.11 -5.09
C PHE A 300 -8.87 -18.62 -4.08
N ARG A 301 -8.23 -17.71 -3.35
CA ARG A 301 -7.24 -18.06 -2.33
C ARG A 301 -7.87 -18.84 -1.19
N LEU A 302 -9.08 -18.48 -0.78
CA LEU A 302 -9.82 -19.20 0.25
C LEU A 302 -10.11 -20.64 -0.17
N ILE A 303 -10.48 -20.87 -1.43
CA ILE A 303 -10.69 -22.22 -1.97
C ILE A 303 -9.38 -23.02 -1.98
N GLN A 304 -8.24 -22.39 -2.31
CA GLN A 304 -6.95 -23.07 -2.31
C GLN A 304 -6.40 -23.36 -0.91
N GLU A 305 -6.63 -22.46 0.06
CA GLU A 305 -6.03 -22.53 1.38
C GLU A 305 -7.08 -22.30 2.50
N PRO A 306 -8.15 -23.12 2.56
CA PRO A 306 -9.30 -22.88 3.44
C PRO A 306 -8.90 -22.86 4.91
N ASN A 307 -8.12 -23.85 5.36
CA ASN A 307 -7.69 -23.96 6.76
C ASN A 307 -6.88 -22.73 7.23
N ARG A 308 -6.15 -22.08 6.32
CA ARG A 308 -5.30 -20.93 6.64
C ARG A 308 -6.07 -19.61 6.60
N LEU A 309 -6.99 -19.46 5.66
CA LEU A 309 -7.65 -18.17 5.38
C LEU A 309 -9.05 -18.05 5.99
N TRP A 310 -9.73 -19.16 6.30
CA TRP A 310 -11.11 -19.14 6.81
C TRP A 310 -11.26 -18.29 8.07
N SER A 311 -10.52 -18.64 9.13
CA SER A 311 -10.55 -17.93 10.42
C SER A 311 -10.22 -16.44 10.25
N ARG A 312 -9.27 -16.14 9.36
CA ARG A 312 -8.86 -14.78 9.05
C ARG A 312 -9.97 -13.98 8.38
N TYR A 313 -10.62 -14.55 7.36
CA TYR A 313 -11.59 -13.85 6.53
C TYR A 313 -12.94 -13.69 7.22
N TRP A 314 -13.32 -14.67 8.04
CA TRP A 314 -14.56 -14.63 8.82
C TRP A 314 -14.70 -13.33 9.64
N TRP A 315 -13.60 -12.85 10.22
CA TRP A 315 -13.61 -11.60 10.98
C TRP A 315 -13.21 -10.38 10.15
N GLN A 316 -12.22 -10.51 9.26
CA GLN A 316 -11.68 -9.35 8.55
C GLN A 316 -12.65 -8.79 7.51
N VAL A 317 -13.36 -9.66 6.78
CA VAL A 317 -14.24 -9.21 5.69
C VAL A 317 -15.46 -8.46 6.22
N PRO A 318 -16.24 -8.97 7.19
CA PRO A 318 -17.39 -8.23 7.72
C PRO A 318 -16.98 -6.93 8.41
N PHE A 319 -15.90 -6.98 9.20
CA PHE A 319 -15.38 -5.79 9.88
C PHE A 319 -14.99 -4.69 8.88
N PHE A 320 -14.25 -5.06 7.84
CA PHE A 320 -13.89 -4.11 6.78
C PHE A 320 -15.14 -3.63 6.02
N GLY A 321 -16.14 -4.49 5.80
CA GLY A 321 -17.40 -4.12 5.17
C GLY A 321 -18.16 -3.02 5.93
N VAL A 322 -18.28 -3.13 7.25
CA VAL A 322 -18.88 -2.08 8.09
C VAL A 322 -18.11 -0.77 7.95
N TRP A 323 -16.79 -0.84 8.05
CA TRP A 323 -15.96 0.36 7.97
C TRP A 323 -15.98 1.00 6.57
N TRP A 324 -16.07 0.19 5.53
CA TRP A 324 -16.26 0.62 4.15
C TRP A 324 -17.58 1.40 3.97
N ILE A 325 -18.67 0.94 4.59
CA ILE A 325 -19.96 1.65 4.57
C ILE A 325 -19.84 2.98 5.30
N VAL A 326 -19.19 3.00 6.47
CA VAL A 326 -18.95 4.24 7.23
C VAL A 326 -18.14 5.24 6.40
N GLU A 327 -17.09 4.79 5.73
CA GLU A 327 -16.29 5.63 4.84
C GLU A 327 -17.14 6.17 3.68
N LEU A 328 -17.95 5.34 3.03
CA LEU A 328 -18.87 5.79 1.98
C LEU A 328 -19.82 6.89 2.48
N ILE A 329 -20.46 6.69 3.64
CA ILE A 329 -21.37 7.68 4.24
C ILE A 329 -20.62 8.99 4.52
N ASN A 330 -19.41 8.91 5.09
CA ASN A 330 -18.60 10.09 5.37
C ASN A 330 -18.28 10.89 4.09
N GLN A 331 -17.93 10.21 3.01
CA GLN A 331 -17.62 10.83 1.71
C GLN A 331 -18.86 11.50 1.09
N LEU A 332 -20.02 10.84 1.15
CA LEU A 332 -21.29 11.40 0.68
C LEU A 332 -21.69 12.63 1.50
N CYS A 333 -21.60 12.56 2.82
CA CYS A 333 -21.88 13.70 3.70
C CYS A 333 -20.96 14.90 3.41
N GLN A 334 -19.67 14.67 3.14
CA GLN A 334 -18.74 15.75 2.76
C GLN A 334 -19.15 16.43 1.45
N ARG A 335 -19.58 15.65 0.44
CA ARG A 335 -20.08 16.20 -0.83
C ARG A 335 -21.35 17.02 -0.65
N VAL A 336 -22.29 16.56 0.16
CA VAL A 336 -23.51 17.31 0.47
C VAL A 336 -23.17 18.63 1.19
N LYS A 337 -22.29 18.60 2.20
CA LYS A 337 -21.83 19.82 2.89
C LYS A 337 -21.16 20.81 1.94
N TRP A 338 -20.31 20.31 1.04
CA TRP A 338 -19.66 21.15 0.03
C TRP A 338 -20.67 21.75 -0.95
N TRP A 339 -21.63 20.96 -1.43
CA TRP A 339 -22.71 21.42 -2.31
C TRP A 339 -23.55 22.53 -1.64
N LEU A 340 -24.01 22.30 -0.41
CA LEU A 340 -24.77 23.29 0.37
C LEU A 340 -23.97 24.60 0.53
N LYS A 341 -22.70 24.52 0.94
CA LYS A 341 -21.84 25.70 1.08
C LYS A 341 -21.65 26.45 -0.25
N SER A 342 -21.46 25.73 -1.36
CA SER A 342 -21.32 26.32 -2.69
C SER A 342 -22.60 26.98 -3.20
N SER A 343 -23.77 26.47 -2.78
CA SER A 343 -25.08 27.04 -3.14
C SER A 343 -25.36 28.33 -2.36
N LEU A 344 -24.96 28.37 -1.08
CA LEU A 344 -25.07 29.58 -0.25
C LEU A 344 -24.17 30.70 -0.75
N LEU A 345 -22.91 30.38 -1.11
CA LEU A 345 -21.97 31.37 -1.67
C LEU A 345 -22.44 31.94 -3.02
N ARG A 346 -23.11 31.12 -3.85
CA ARG A 346 -23.70 31.59 -5.11
C ARG A 346 -24.92 32.50 -4.89
N ARG A 347 -25.67 32.32 -3.81
CA ARG A 347 -26.81 33.20 -3.48
C ARG A 347 -26.34 34.54 -2.93
N SER A 348 -25.26 34.58 -2.14
CA SER A 348 -24.70 35.82 -1.60
C SER A 348 -23.90 36.66 -2.59
N SER A 349 -23.55 36.13 -3.77
CA SER A 349 -22.86 36.88 -4.83
C SER A 349 -23.81 37.48 -5.87
N ILE A 350 -25.11 37.21 -5.76
CA ILE A 350 -26.17 37.71 -6.65
C ILE A 350 -26.99 38.84 -5.98
N SER A 351 -26.85 38.99 -4.65
CA SER A 351 -27.28 40.16 -3.88
C SER A 351 -26.15 41.17 -3.77
#